data_AF-A0A956KLM9-F1
#
_entry.id   AF-A0A956KLM9-F1
#
_cell.length_a   1.000
_cell.length_b   1.000
_cell.length_c   1.000
_cell.angle_alpha   90.00
_cell.angle_beta   90.00
_cell.angle_gamma   90.00
#
_symmetry.space_group_name_H-M   'P 1'
#
loop_
_entity.id
_entity.type
_entity.pdbx_description
1 polymer ?
#
loop_
_entity_poly.entity_id
_entity_poly.type
_entity_poly.pdbx_seq_one_letter_code
_entity_poly.pdbx_strand_id
1 'polypeptide(L)'
;WVCAAIGERWPGSDARVLERACTGYPGDGPTRLQALLDDWMQALIPPCLELLSRYGVVLEVHLQNTLVHVVDGRLRGFAIRDLGGIRLHGPRLHRAGHDLDLAPGSFIMTDDLEEVRGKLEHTLFHAHLAELFAVADGLGVPQVGSWGRARMLIDDCYRRLAAEPALTPAQRQDAEADHRHLLKPRVRAKALFRMRMHDRVSDYEYTEVDNILAQFDPET
;
A
#
# COMPACT_ATOMS: atom_id res chain seq x y z
N TRP A 1 15.45 2.26 8.08
CA TRP A 1 15.17 3.71 8.22
C TRP A 1 13.69 3.95 7.90
N VAL A 2 13.12 5.13 8.20
CA VAL A 2 11.68 5.42 7.96
C VAL A 2 11.43 5.72 6.48
N CYS A 3 10.44 5.09 5.86
CA CYS A 3 10.19 5.25 4.42
C CYS A 3 9.91 6.72 4.04
N ALA A 4 9.41 7.55 4.95
CA ALA A 4 9.27 9.00 4.72
C ALA A 4 10.57 9.72 4.33
N ALA A 5 11.74 9.11 4.54
CA ALA A 5 13.02 9.64 4.13
C ALA A 5 13.45 9.25 2.70
N ILE A 6 12.62 8.56 1.90
CA ILE A 6 13.00 8.07 0.55
C ILE A 6 13.57 9.15 -0.37
N GLY A 7 12.99 10.36 -0.36
CA GLY A 7 13.41 11.50 -1.17
C GLY A 7 14.56 12.30 -0.57
N GLU A 8 14.91 12.04 0.70
CA GLU A 8 15.89 12.83 1.44
C GLU A 8 17.33 12.46 1.07
N ARG A 9 18.25 13.41 1.28
CA ARG A 9 19.69 13.14 1.17
C ARG A 9 20.17 12.32 2.36
N TRP A 10 21.10 11.41 2.10
CA TRP A 10 21.78 10.71 3.19
C TRP A 10 22.65 11.70 3.99
N PRO A 11 22.66 11.64 5.34
CA PRO A 11 23.48 12.54 6.14
C PRO A 11 24.96 12.53 5.73
N GLY A 12 25.48 13.70 5.35
CA GLY A 12 26.88 13.86 4.91
C GLY A 12 27.17 13.40 3.47
N SER A 13 26.16 13.23 2.63
CA SER A 13 26.28 12.78 1.23
C SER A 13 25.27 13.49 0.33
N ASP A 14 25.62 13.68 -0.95
CA ASP A 14 24.67 14.18 -1.95
C ASP A 14 23.71 13.10 -2.47
N ALA A 15 24.08 11.82 -2.32
CA ALA A 15 23.21 10.70 -2.66
C ALA A 15 21.95 10.67 -1.78
N ARG A 16 20.80 10.42 -2.41
CA ARG A 16 19.53 10.19 -1.73
C ARG A 16 19.52 8.86 -0.99
N VAL A 17 18.66 8.76 0.02
CA VAL A 17 18.43 7.53 0.77
C VAL A 17 18.06 6.38 -0.16
N LEU A 18 17.21 6.62 -1.16
CA LEU A 18 16.78 5.61 -2.11
C LEU A 18 17.92 5.10 -3.02
N GLU A 19 18.84 5.96 -3.46
CA GLU A 19 20.02 5.58 -4.25
C GLU A 19 20.97 4.69 -3.43
N ARG A 20 21.14 4.98 -2.14
CA ARG A 20 21.90 4.11 -1.23
C ARG A 20 21.20 2.79 -0.99
N ALA A 21 19.87 2.78 -1.00
CA ALA A 21 19.07 1.60 -0.73
C ALA A 21 19.18 0.54 -1.83
N CYS A 22 19.63 0.92 -3.04
CA CYS A 22 19.75 0.02 -4.17
C CYS A 22 21.20 -0.31 -4.58
N THR A 23 22.24 0.08 -3.82
CA THR A 23 23.64 -0.13 -4.22
C THR A 23 24.05 -1.60 -4.35
N GLY A 24 23.32 -2.51 -3.71
CA GLY A 24 23.56 -3.96 -3.75
C GLY A 24 22.81 -4.70 -4.86
N TYR A 25 22.10 -3.99 -5.73
CA TYR A 25 21.47 -4.54 -6.93
C TYR A 25 22.45 -4.49 -8.12
N PRO A 26 22.32 -5.40 -9.12
CA PRO A 26 23.12 -5.35 -10.33
C PRO A 26 22.69 -4.22 -11.27
N GLY A 27 23.58 -3.80 -12.18
CA GLY A 27 23.29 -2.79 -13.21
C GLY A 27 23.76 -1.38 -12.85
N ASP A 28 23.28 -0.39 -13.61
CA ASP A 28 23.47 1.04 -13.36
C ASP A 28 22.43 1.61 -12.37
N GLY A 29 22.49 2.91 -12.06
CA GLY A 29 21.60 3.56 -11.09
C GLY A 29 20.11 3.28 -11.32
N PRO A 30 19.56 3.61 -12.50
CA PRO A 30 18.16 3.34 -12.83
C PRO A 30 17.81 1.85 -12.80
N THR A 31 18.66 0.96 -13.31
CA THR A 31 18.40 -0.49 -13.30
C THR A 31 18.35 -1.03 -11.87
N ARG A 32 19.28 -0.61 -11.01
CA ARG A 32 19.30 -0.95 -9.58
C ARG A 32 18.05 -0.47 -8.87
N LEU A 33 17.64 0.76 -9.15
CA LEU A 33 16.46 1.36 -8.55
C LEU A 33 15.19 0.65 -8.97
N GLN A 34 15.02 0.33 -10.27
CA GLN A 34 13.90 -0.48 -10.74
C GLN A 34 13.83 -1.84 -10.02
N ALA A 35 14.96 -2.52 -9.87
CA ALA A 35 15.00 -3.80 -9.17
C ALA A 35 14.66 -3.67 -7.68
N LEU A 36 15.08 -2.57 -7.03
CA LEU A 36 14.64 -2.25 -5.67
C LEU A 36 13.13 -2.00 -5.62
N LEU A 37 12.54 -1.26 -6.56
CA LEU A 37 11.10 -1.02 -6.59
C LEU A 37 10.31 -2.31 -6.77
N ASP A 38 10.78 -3.22 -7.63
CA ASP A 38 10.15 -4.53 -7.84
C ASP A 38 10.14 -5.34 -6.53
N ASP A 39 11.27 -5.41 -5.82
CA ASP A 39 11.36 -6.05 -4.49
C ASP A 39 10.50 -5.32 -3.44
N TRP A 40 10.45 -3.99 -3.47
CA TRP A 40 9.68 -3.16 -2.55
C TRP A 40 8.18 -3.42 -2.68
N MET A 41 7.68 -3.42 -3.93
CA MET A 41 6.32 -3.76 -4.27
C MET A 41 5.99 -5.21 -3.85
N GLN A 42 6.86 -6.16 -4.17
CA GLN A 42 6.69 -7.57 -3.84
C GLN A 42 6.63 -7.83 -2.32
N ALA A 43 7.32 -7.03 -1.52
CA ALA A 43 7.32 -7.16 -0.07
C ALA A 43 6.17 -6.41 0.64
N LEU A 44 5.50 -5.44 0.01
CA LEU A 44 4.37 -4.70 0.59
C LEU A 44 3.00 -5.08 0.04
N ILE A 45 2.85 -5.16 -1.29
CA ILE A 45 1.54 -5.31 -1.93
C ILE A 45 0.88 -6.64 -1.54
N PRO A 46 1.49 -7.82 -1.78
CA PRO A 46 0.83 -9.09 -1.48
C PRO A 46 0.32 -9.22 -0.04
N PRO A 47 1.11 -8.97 1.02
CA PRO A 47 0.62 -9.13 2.38
C PRO A 47 -0.51 -8.13 2.72
N CYS A 48 -0.49 -6.91 2.17
CA CYS A 48 -1.57 -5.95 2.39
C CYS A 48 -2.89 -6.40 1.74
N LEU A 49 -2.83 -6.91 0.51
CA LEU A 49 -4.01 -7.42 -0.20
C LEU A 49 -4.57 -8.68 0.48
N GLU A 50 -3.68 -9.56 0.95
CA GLU A 50 -4.07 -10.77 1.67
C GLU A 50 -4.74 -10.43 3.01
N LEU A 51 -4.17 -9.51 3.80
CA LEU A 51 -4.76 -9.06 5.06
C LEU A 51 -6.16 -8.49 4.88
N LEU A 52 -6.37 -7.66 3.86
CA LEU A 52 -7.69 -7.11 3.53
C LEU A 52 -8.68 -8.21 3.13
N SER A 53 -8.29 -9.07 2.20
CA SER A 53 -9.21 -10.01 1.56
C SER A 53 -9.57 -11.17 2.48
N ARG A 54 -8.60 -11.71 3.22
CA ARG A 54 -8.81 -12.87 4.10
C ARG A 54 -9.40 -12.51 5.45
N TYR A 55 -9.02 -11.36 5.99
CA TYR A 55 -9.27 -11.01 7.39
C TYR A 55 -9.97 -9.66 7.55
N GLY A 56 -10.09 -8.85 6.49
CA GLY A 56 -10.61 -7.50 6.61
C GLY A 56 -9.67 -6.56 7.37
N VAL A 57 -8.37 -6.84 7.38
CA VAL A 57 -7.37 -6.08 8.13
C VAL A 57 -6.61 -5.15 7.19
N VAL A 58 -6.53 -3.87 7.54
CA VAL A 58 -5.72 -2.89 6.85
C VAL A 58 -4.81 -2.17 7.83
N LEU A 59 -3.50 -2.34 7.60
CA LEU A 59 -2.46 -1.62 8.31
C LEU A 59 -2.29 -0.21 7.73
N GLU A 60 -1.81 0.72 8.55
CA GLU A 60 -1.52 2.09 8.09
C GLU A 60 -0.12 2.17 7.48
N VAL A 61 0.05 1.61 6.29
CA VAL A 61 1.35 1.45 5.61
C VAL A 61 1.84 2.70 4.89
N HIS A 62 1.44 3.91 5.31
CA HIS A 62 1.98 5.13 4.74
C HIS A 62 3.48 5.29 5.10
N LEU A 63 4.19 6.18 4.41
CA LEU A 63 5.64 6.31 4.52
C LEU A 63 6.17 6.53 5.94
N GLN A 64 5.45 7.29 6.78
CA GLN A 64 5.89 7.58 8.16
C GLN A 64 5.71 6.38 9.13
N ASN A 65 4.79 5.45 8.84
CA ASN A 65 4.52 4.27 9.67
C ASN A 65 5.19 3.01 9.13
N THR A 66 5.88 3.12 8.00
CA THR A 66 6.66 2.04 7.41
C THR A 66 8.15 2.29 7.63
N LEU A 67 8.84 1.33 8.23
CA LEU A 67 10.29 1.30 8.31
C LEU A 67 10.81 0.27 7.33
N VAL A 68 11.78 0.66 6.51
CA VAL A 68 12.45 -0.24 5.58
C VAL A 68 13.76 -0.74 6.18
N HIS A 69 13.99 -2.04 6.05
CA HIS A 69 15.22 -2.69 6.42
C HIS A 69 16.06 -2.95 5.17
N VAL A 70 17.20 -2.27 5.07
CA VAL A 70 18.16 -2.42 3.97
C VAL A 70 19.50 -2.83 4.55
N VAL A 71 20.11 -3.86 3.97
CA VAL A 71 21.43 -4.36 4.33
C VAL A 71 22.26 -4.46 3.06
N ASP A 72 23.44 -3.85 3.06
CA ASP A 72 24.36 -3.80 1.91
C ASP A 72 23.70 -3.31 0.61
N GLY A 73 22.81 -2.32 0.72
CA GLY A 73 22.06 -1.77 -0.42
C GLY A 73 21.09 -2.77 -1.06
N ARG A 74 20.59 -3.74 -0.29
CA ARG A 74 19.51 -4.65 -0.67
C ARG A 74 18.36 -4.59 0.31
N LEU A 75 17.14 -4.57 -0.21
CA LEU A 75 15.94 -4.67 0.61
C LEU A 75 15.90 -6.02 1.34
N ARG A 76 15.57 -5.98 2.63
CA ARG A 76 15.35 -7.17 3.48
C ARG A 76 13.92 -7.29 3.98
N GLY A 77 13.12 -6.23 3.87
CA GLY A 77 11.72 -6.20 4.25
C GLY A 77 11.36 -4.91 4.99
N PHE A 78 10.21 -4.95 5.66
CA PHE A 78 9.62 -3.81 6.33
C PHE A 78 9.21 -4.14 7.77
N ALA A 79 9.20 -3.12 8.62
CA ALA A 79 8.50 -3.14 9.90
C ALA A 79 7.43 -2.05 9.88
N ILE A 80 6.21 -2.42 10.23
CA ILE A 80 5.10 -1.46 10.36
C ILE A 80 4.96 -1.07 11.83
N ARG A 81 4.80 0.22 12.10
CA ARG A 81 4.55 0.77 13.43
C ARG A 81 3.22 1.51 13.49
N ASP A 82 2.88 1.97 14.69
CA ASP A 82 1.68 2.75 14.98
C ASP A 82 0.39 2.03 14.57
N LEU A 83 -0.08 1.19 15.49
CA LEU A 83 -1.29 0.40 15.29
C LEU A 83 -2.56 1.15 15.71
N GLY A 84 -2.45 2.42 16.16
CA GLY A 84 -3.61 3.20 16.59
C GLY A 84 -4.52 3.60 15.44
N GLY A 85 -3.98 3.64 14.22
CA GLY A 85 -4.73 4.03 13.03
C GLY A 85 -5.12 2.88 12.10
N ILE A 86 -4.94 1.60 12.48
CA ILE A 86 -5.37 0.48 11.63
C ILE A 86 -6.90 0.47 11.44
N ARG A 87 -7.36 -0.30 10.45
CA ARG A 87 -8.79 -0.56 10.23
C ARG A 87 -9.06 -2.06 10.13
N LEU A 88 -10.08 -2.50 10.85
CA LEU A 88 -10.50 -3.88 10.98
C LEU A 88 -11.97 -3.98 10.57
N HIS A 89 -12.27 -4.79 9.57
CA HIS A 89 -13.64 -5.11 9.19
C HIS A 89 -14.17 -6.23 10.09
N GLY A 90 -15.02 -5.88 11.06
CA GLY A 90 -15.53 -6.81 12.08
C GLY A 90 -16.11 -8.10 11.50
N PRO A 91 -17.01 -8.04 10.50
CA PRO A 91 -17.63 -9.22 9.91
C PRO A 91 -16.65 -10.17 9.20
N ARG A 92 -15.62 -9.63 8.52
CA ARG A 92 -14.57 -10.46 7.89
C ARG A 92 -13.66 -11.08 8.94
N LEU A 93 -13.28 -10.30 9.95
CA LEU A 93 -12.37 -10.76 11.00
C LEU A 93 -13.01 -11.88 11.84
N HIS A 94 -14.26 -11.71 12.25
CA HIS A 94 -15.05 -12.73 12.94
C HIS A 94 -15.18 -14.01 12.09
N ARG A 95 -15.51 -13.89 10.80
CA ARG A 95 -15.62 -15.04 9.88
C ARG A 95 -14.29 -15.77 9.71
N ALA A 96 -13.16 -15.07 9.82
CA ALA A 96 -11.83 -15.68 9.80
C ALA A 96 -11.46 -16.35 11.14
N GLY A 97 -12.35 -16.36 12.13
CA GLY A 97 -12.14 -16.99 13.44
C GLY A 97 -11.41 -16.10 14.44
N HIS A 98 -11.42 -14.78 14.23
CA HIS A 98 -10.76 -13.82 15.10
C HIS A 98 -11.79 -12.91 15.76
N ASP A 99 -12.10 -13.21 17.01
CA ASP A 99 -12.88 -12.35 17.89
C ASP A 99 -11.94 -11.49 18.73
N LEU A 100 -12.09 -10.17 18.66
CA LEU A 100 -11.28 -9.22 19.40
C LEU A 100 -12.13 -8.50 20.46
N ASP A 101 -11.66 -8.54 21.70
CA ASP A 101 -12.17 -7.69 22.78
C ASP A 101 -11.33 -6.40 22.81
N LEU A 102 -11.87 -5.33 22.23
CA LEU A 102 -11.21 -4.03 22.15
C LEU A 102 -11.66 -3.14 23.31
N ALA A 103 -10.76 -2.25 23.75
CA ALA A 103 -11.10 -1.26 24.77
C ALA A 103 -12.35 -0.44 24.37
N PRO A 104 -13.23 -0.08 25.32
CA PRO A 104 -14.41 0.72 25.04
C PRO A 104 -14.08 2.01 24.27
N GLY A 105 -14.83 2.28 23.20
CA GLY A 105 -14.60 3.46 22.35
C GLY A 105 -13.46 3.30 21.32
N SER A 106 -12.89 2.11 21.18
CA SER A 106 -11.94 1.83 20.10
C SER A 106 -12.57 2.09 18.72
N PHE A 107 -11.89 2.87 17.89
CA PHE A 107 -12.34 3.29 16.56
C PHE A 107 -11.64 2.53 15.42
N ILE A 108 -10.83 1.52 15.74
CA ILE A 108 -10.10 0.74 14.73
C ILE A 108 -10.98 -0.32 14.07
N MET A 109 -12.10 -0.71 14.69
CA MET A 109 -13.04 -1.68 14.16
C MET A 109 -14.25 -0.98 13.56
N THR A 110 -14.69 -1.44 12.39
CA THR A 110 -15.82 -0.90 11.64
C THR A 110 -16.51 -2.02 10.86
N ASP A 111 -17.81 -1.88 10.63
CA ASP A 111 -18.57 -2.75 9.73
C ASP A 111 -18.60 -2.20 8.29
N ASP A 112 -18.11 -0.97 8.08
CA ASP A 112 -18.02 -0.31 6.78
C ASP A 112 -16.78 -0.79 6.01
N LEU A 113 -17.00 -1.70 5.07
CA LEU A 113 -15.95 -2.23 4.21
C LEU A 113 -15.37 -1.18 3.24
N GLU A 114 -16.15 -0.17 2.82
CA GLU A 114 -15.64 0.91 1.99
C GLU A 114 -14.65 1.79 2.77
N GLU A 115 -14.86 1.99 4.07
CA GLU A 115 -13.88 2.67 4.94
C GLU A 115 -12.56 1.88 5.00
N VAL A 116 -12.64 0.56 5.20
CA VAL A 116 -11.45 -0.31 5.27
C VAL A 116 -10.69 -0.32 3.94
N ARG A 117 -11.38 -0.48 2.81
CA ARG A 117 -10.76 -0.41 1.47
C ARG A 117 -10.15 0.96 1.20
N GLY A 118 -10.86 2.04 1.52
CA GLY A 118 -10.35 3.41 1.37
C GLY A 118 -9.11 3.69 2.23
N LYS A 119 -8.98 3.04 3.40
CA LYS A 119 -7.77 3.12 4.22
C LYS A 119 -6.57 2.47 3.52
N LEU A 120 -6.76 1.32 2.87
CA LEU A 120 -5.70 0.66 2.10
C LEU A 120 -5.30 1.55 0.93
N GLU A 121 -6.30 2.03 0.17
CA GLU A 121 -6.06 2.88 -1.00
C GLU A 121 -5.25 4.12 -0.67
N HIS A 122 -5.66 4.80 0.41
CA HIS A 122 -4.97 5.98 0.87
C HIS A 122 -3.54 5.67 1.33
N THR A 123 -3.36 4.68 2.21
CA THR A 123 -2.06 4.47 2.87
C THR A 123 -1.04 3.81 1.96
N LEU A 124 -1.44 2.84 1.13
CA LEU A 124 -0.56 2.12 0.22
C LEU A 124 -0.38 2.85 -1.11
N PHE A 125 -1.45 3.23 -1.81
CA PHE A 125 -1.31 3.80 -3.16
C PHE A 125 -1.04 5.30 -3.10
N HIS A 126 -1.90 6.08 -2.43
CA HIS A 126 -1.79 7.54 -2.45
C HIS A 126 -0.63 8.08 -1.60
N ALA A 127 -0.41 7.51 -0.42
CA ALA A 127 0.55 8.05 0.56
C ALA A 127 1.89 7.31 0.60
N HIS A 128 2.04 6.21 -0.13
CA HIS A 128 3.29 5.45 -0.18
C HIS A 128 3.81 5.26 -1.61
N LEU A 129 3.12 4.48 -2.44
CA LEU A 129 3.62 4.14 -3.78
C LEU A 129 3.67 5.35 -4.71
N ALA A 130 2.70 6.25 -4.65
CA ALA A 130 2.72 7.48 -5.45
C ALA A 130 3.98 8.31 -5.22
N GLU A 131 4.36 8.52 -3.95
CA GLU A 131 5.58 9.26 -3.59
C GLU A 131 6.84 8.48 -3.93
N LEU A 132 6.86 7.16 -3.66
CA LEU A 132 7.98 6.29 -4.04
C LEU A 132 8.28 6.36 -5.53
N PHE A 133 7.26 6.25 -6.36
CA PHE A 133 7.41 6.28 -7.81
C PHE A 133 7.74 7.69 -8.31
N ALA A 134 7.21 8.75 -7.69
CA ALA A 134 7.57 10.13 -8.04
C ALA A 134 9.05 10.44 -7.73
N VAL A 135 9.55 9.99 -6.58
CA VAL A 135 10.98 10.12 -6.22
C VAL A 135 11.86 9.33 -7.19
N ALA A 136 11.43 8.12 -7.55
CA ALA A 136 12.18 7.26 -8.47
C ALA A 136 12.18 7.79 -9.92
N ASP A 137 11.11 8.43 -10.36
CA ASP A 137 11.02 9.10 -11.66
C ASP A 137 12.07 10.21 -11.79
N GLY A 138 12.22 11.03 -10.74
CA GLY A 138 13.30 12.01 -10.62
C GLY A 138 14.72 11.42 -10.59
N LEU A 139 14.85 10.10 -10.46
CA LEU A 139 16.11 9.34 -10.50
C LEU A 139 16.24 8.46 -11.75
N GLY A 140 15.34 8.60 -12.72
CA GLY A 140 15.42 7.95 -14.03
C GLY A 140 14.65 6.64 -14.16
N VAL A 141 13.75 6.30 -13.23
CA VAL A 141 12.85 5.14 -13.34
C VAL A 141 11.42 5.63 -13.59
N PRO A 142 10.86 5.49 -14.81
CA PRO A 142 9.59 6.10 -15.17
C PRO A 142 8.42 5.73 -14.25
N GLN A 143 7.70 6.74 -13.76
CA GLN A 143 6.54 6.57 -12.88
C GLN A 143 5.44 5.71 -13.54
N VAL A 144 5.16 5.96 -14.82
CA VAL A 144 4.15 5.22 -15.60
C VAL A 144 4.47 3.72 -15.66
N GLY A 145 5.74 3.37 -15.91
CA GLY A 145 6.18 1.97 -15.94
C GLY A 145 6.09 1.31 -14.56
N SER A 146 6.35 2.06 -13.49
CA SER A 146 6.24 1.57 -12.11
C SER A 146 4.79 1.24 -11.73
N TRP A 147 3.83 2.08 -12.13
CA TRP A 147 2.40 1.79 -11.94
C TRP A 147 1.92 0.59 -12.75
N GLY A 148 2.37 0.44 -14.00
CA GLY A 148 2.08 -0.76 -14.79
C GLY A 148 2.58 -2.05 -14.13
N ARG A 149 3.79 -2.05 -13.56
CA ARG A 149 4.31 -3.19 -12.78
C ARG A 149 3.51 -3.45 -11.51
N ALA A 150 3.14 -2.40 -10.78
CA ALA A 150 2.29 -2.51 -9.59
C ALA A 150 0.93 -3.15 -9.95
N ARG A 151 0.32 -2.72 -11.05
CA ARG A 151 -0.92 -3.29 -11.59
C ARG A 151 -0.79 -4.78 -11.87
N MET A 152 0.24 -5.18 -12.62
CA MET A 152 0.51 -6.59 -12.93
C MET A 152 0.69 -7.44 -11.67
N LEU A 153 1.42 -6.92 -10.68
CA LEU A 153 1.61 -7.61 -9.40
C LEU A 153 0.28 -7.75 -8.64
N ILE A 154 -0.57 -6.73 -8.63
CA ILE A 154 -1.90 -6.79 -8.00
C ILE A 154 -2.76 -7.87 -8.67
N ASP A 155 -2.79 -7.92 -10.00
CA ASP A 155 -3.52 -8.98 -10.73
C ASP A 155 -3.02 -10.38 -10.41
N ASP A 156 -1.70 -10.56 -10.42
CA ASP A 156 -1.08 -11.83 -10.08
C ASP A 156 -1.36 -12.22 -8.63
N CYS A 157 -1.36 -11.27 -7.69
CA CYS A 157 -1.73 -11.52 -6.30
C CYS A 157 -3.16 -12.02 -6.18
N TYR A 158 -4.14 -11.34 -6.80
CA TYR A 158 -5.54 -11.77 -6.73
C TYR A 158 -5.81 -13.07 -7.49
N ARG A 159 -5.14 -13.30 -8.63
CA ARG A 159 -5.20 -14.59 -9.33
C ARG A 159 -4.68 -15.73 -8.46
N ARG A 160 -3.54 -15.55 -7.79
CA ARG A 160 -2.99 -16.55 -6.85
C ARG A 160 -3.90 -16.75 -5.66
N LEU A 161 -4.43 -15.67 -5.10
CA LEU A 161 -5.33 -15.72 -3.94
C LEU A 161 -6.64 -16.45 -4.28
N ALA A 162 -7.20 -16.23 -5.48
CA ALA A 162 -8.38 -16.95 -5.96
C ALA A 162 -8.11 -18.44 -6.18
N ALA A 163 -6.89 -18.83 -6.56
CA ALA A 163 -6.49 -20.21 -6.79
C ALA A 163 -6.08 -20.95 -5.50
N GLU A 164 -5.94 -20.26 -4.37
CA GLU A 164 -5.44 -20.86 -3.13
C GLU A 164 -6.47 -21.81 -2.51
N PRO A 165 -6.13 -23.10 -2.33
CA PRO A 165 -7.03 -24.10 -1.76
C PRO A 165 -7.51 -23.78 -0.34
N ALA A 166 -6.68 -23.13 0.47
CA ALA A 166 -7.00 -22.83 1.87
C ALA A 166 -8.12 -21.79 2.06
N LEU A 167 -8.48 -21.00 1.05
CA LEU A 167 -9.57 -20.03 1.18
C LEU A 167 -10.93 -20.72 1.24
N THR A 168 -11.81 -20.17 2.07
CA THR A 168 -13.24 -20.48 2.01
C THR A 168 -13.89 -19.86 0.76
N PRO A 169 -15.06 -20.36 0.31
CA PRO A 169 -15.81 -19.73 -0.79
C PRO A 169 -16.11 -18.25 -0.55
N ALA A 170 -16.43 -17.86 0.69
CA ALA A 170 -16.68 -16.47 1.06
C ALA A 170 -15.42 -15.61 0.90
N GLN A 171 -14.26 -16.08 1.36
CA GLN A 171 -13.00 -15.34 1.20
C GLN A 171 -12.58 -15.21 -0.28
N ARG A 172 -12.88 -16.20 -1.12
CA ARG A 172 -12.67 -16.09 -2.57
C ARG A 172 -13.54 -14.97 -3.18
N GLN A 173 -14.81 -14.91 -2.79
CA GLN A 173 -15.70 -13.84 -3.22
C GLN A 173 -15.25 -12.46 -2.71
N ASP A 174 -14.75 -12.39 -1.48
CA ASP A 174 -14.16 -11.17 -0.92
C ASP A 174 -12.96 -10.69 -1.74
N ALA A 175 -12.03 -11.59 -2.06
CA ALA A 175 -10.86 -11.29 -2.88
C ALA A 175 -11.25 -10.77 -4.27
N GLU A 176 -12.21 -11.41 -4.94
CA GLU A 176 -12.71 -10.94 -6.24
C GLU A 176 -13.39 -9.57 -6.14
N ALA A 177 -14.17 -9.34 -5.07
CA ALA A 177 -14.81 -8.04 -4.85
C ALA A 177 -13.80 -6.93 -4.55
N ASP A 178 -12.74 -7.23 -3.80
CA ASP A 178 -11.67 -6.29 -3.49
C ASP A 178 -10.82 -5.98 -4.72
N HIS A 179 -10.52 -7.00 -5.53
CA HIS A 179 -9.84 -6.82 -6.82
C HIS A 179 -10.64 -5.89 -7.73
N ARG A 180 -11.94 -6.15 -7.95
CA ARG A 180 -12.80 -5.27 -8.74
C ARG A 180 -12.90 -3.86 -8.16
N HIS A 181 -12.89 -3.72 -6.83
CA HIS A 181 -12.94 -2.40 -6.19
C HIS A 181 -11.70 -1.57 -6.51
N LEU A 182 -10.51 -2.17 -6.42
CA LEU A 182 -9.23 -1.51 -6.71
C LEU A 182 -9.08 -1.07 -8.18
N LEU A 183 -9.95 -1.56 -9.07
CA LEU A 183 -9.93 -1.28 -10.50
C LEU A 183 -11.09 -0.39 -10.96
N LYS A 184 -11.89 0.14 -10.01
CA LYS A 184 -12.87 1.16 -10.33
C LYS A 184 -12.17 2.34 -11.03
N PRO A 185 -12.78 2.98 -12.04
CA PRO A 185 -12.19 4.12 -12.74
C PRO A 185 -11.86 5.31 -11.83
N ARG A 186 -12.59 5.45 -10.72
CA ARG A 186 -12.39 6.50 -9.72
C ARG A 186 -12.37 5.90 -8.33
N VAL A 187 -11.52 6.47 -7.48
CA VAL A 187 -11.30 6.06 -6.09
C VAL A 187 -11.41 7.24 -5.15
N ARG A 188 -11.61 6.97 -3.86
CA ARG A 188 -11.68 8.01 -2.83
C ARG A 188 -10.27 8.42 -2.43
N ALA A 189 -10.02 9.73 -2.46
CA ALA A 189 -8.81 10.32 -1.90
C ALA A 189 -9.17 11.18 -0.69
N LYS A 190 -8.36 11.13 0.37
CA LYS A 190 -8.57 12.00 1.54
C LYS A 190 -8.37 13.47 1.14
N ALA A 191 -9.35 14.31 1.44
CA ALA A 191 -9.32 15.74 1.17
C ALA A 191 -8.62 16.49 2.32
N LEU A 192 -7.35 16.17 2.58
CA LEU A 192 -6.60 16.63 3.76
C LEU A 192 -6.61 18.16 3.93
N PHE A 193 -6.46 18.90 2.83
CA PHE A 193 -6.52 20.37 2.85
C PHE A 193 -7.91 20.89 3.27
N ARG A 194 -8.99 20.29 2.74
CA ARG A 194 -10.36 20.66 3.10
C ARG A 194 -10.68 20.32 4.56
N MET A 195 -10.24 19.16 5.03
CA MET A 195 -10.36 18.78 6.44
C MET A 195 -9.69 19.83 7.34
N ARG A 196 -8.49 20.30 6.98
CA ARG A 196 -7.79 21.34 7.73
C ARG A 196 -8.51 22.68 7.70
N MET A 197 -9.11 23.06 6.57
CA MET A 197 -9.91 24.29 6.44
C MET A 197 -11.19 24.26 7.30
N HIS A 198 -11.67 23.08 7.66
CA HIS A 198 -12.86 22.90 8.50
C HIS A 198 -12.53 22.39 9.91
N ASP A 199 -11.26 22.44 10.33
CA ASP A 199 -10.76 21.94 11.62
C ASP A 199 -11.23 20.51 11.98
N ARG A 200 -11.39 19.67 10.95
CA ARG A 200 -11.76 18.26 11.12
C ARG A 200 -10.53 17.41 11.39
N VAL A 201 -10.50 16.77 12.55
CA VAL A 201 -9.38 15.90 12.99
C VAL A 201 -9.74 14.42 12.85
N SER A 202 -10.96 14.02 13.25
CA SER A 202 -11.46 12.65 13.17
C SER A 202 -12.48 12.42 12.04
N ASP A 203 -13.15 13.49 11.58
CA ASP A 203 -14.20 13.41 10.57
C ASP A 203 -13.58 13.46 9.18
N TYR A 204 -13.29 12.29 8.61
CA TYR A 204 -12.64 12.19 7.32
C TYR A 204 -13.54 12.73 6.20
N GLU A 205 -13.01 13.72 5.47
CA GLU A 205 -13.58 14.15 4.21
C GLU A 205 -12.82 13.54 3.04
N TYR A 206 -13.56 13.16 2.01
CA TYR A 206 -13.03 12.54 0.81
C TYR A 206 -13.44 13.33 -0.43
N THR A 207 -12.62 13.23 -1.47
CA THR A 207 -12.95 13.59 -2.84
C THR A 207 -12.78 12.37 -3.72
N GLU A 208 -13.33 12.40 -4.93
CA GLU A 208 -13.08 11.37 -5.94
C GLU A 208 -12.00 11.83 -6.92
N VAL A 209 -11.06 10.93 -7.23
CA VAL A 209 -9.98 11.14 -8.19
C VAL A 209 -9.94 9.99 -9.18
N ASP A 210 -9.33 10.20 -10.33
CA ASP A 210 -9.10 9.13 -11.30
C ASP A 210 -8.13 8.09 -10.71
N ASN A 211 -8.48 6.82 -10.90
CA ASN A 211 -7.68 5.72 -10.41
C ASN A 211 -6.56 5.40 -11.39
N ILE A 212 -5.32 5.66 -10.99
CA ILE A 212 -4.16 5.37 -11.83
C ILE A 212 -4.05 3.87 -12.18
N LEU A 213 -4.49 2.97 -11.30
CA LEU A 213 -4.47 1.52 -11.57
C LEU A 213 -5.45 1.15 -12.69
N ALA A 214 -6.58 1.84 -12.81
CA ALA A 214 -7.57 1.56 -13.86
C ALA A 214 -7.09 1.98 -15.27
N GLN A 215 -5.99 2.74 -15.38
CA GLN A 215 -5.41 3.19 -16.64
C GLN A 215 -4.43 2.18 -17.25
N PHE A 216 -4.03 1.16 -16.49
CA PHE A 216 -3.16 0.09 -16.95
C PHE A 216 -3.98 -1.18 -17.08
N ASP A 217 -4.55 -1.39 -18.27
CA ASP A 217 -5.14 -2.67 -18.62
C ASP A 217 -4.08 -3.51 -19.34
N PRO A 218 -3.62 -4.64 -18.75
CA PRO A 218 -2.64 -5.51 -19.40
C PRO A 218 -3.16 -6.15 -20.71
N GLU A 219 -4.46 -6.03 -21.02
CA GLU A 219 -5.06 -6.48 -22.29
C GLU A 219 -5.06 -5.43 -23.42
N THR A 220 -4.56 -4.20 -23.16
CA THR A 220 -4.37 -3.13 -24.16
C THR A 220 -2.92 -2.71 -24.31
#